data_AF-A0A534BB53-F1
#
_entry.id   AF-A0A534BB53-F1
#
_cell.length_a   1.000
_cell.length_b   1.000
_cell.length_c   1.000
_cell.angle_alpha   90.00
_cell.angle_beta   90.00
_cell.angle_gamma   90.00
#
_symmetry.space_group_name_H-M   'P 1'
#
loop_
_entity.id
_entity.type
_entity.pdbx_description
1 polymer ?
#
loop_
_entity_poly.entity_id
_entity_poly.type
_entity_poly.pdbx_seq_one_letter_code
_entity_poly.pdbx_strand_id
1 'polypeptide(L)'
;MIQLILIGQHGRTVPAECSAYFRITGGAVWTLPGDRPLVRFTGADWQYQGTQWPGMRFEGACRLLFGIPCDPADVSDLLESISILGCTLFADRVAFARYEPGPEMWHATLTDTWWHAFRIESPGLREFSARPTLRGDIIPPL
;
A
#
# COMPACT_ATOMS: atom_id res chain seq x y z
N MET A 1 6.92 10.91 3.80
CA MET A 1 5.47 10.88 3.50
C MET A 1 5.30 10.42 2.07
N ILE A 2 4.18 9.77 1.75
CA ILE A 2 3.83 9.25 0.43
C ILE A 2 2.57 9.97 -0.03
N GLN A 3 2.59 10.52 -1.25
CA GLN A 3 1.44 11.17 -1.87
C GLN A 3 0.72 10.19 -2.78
N LEU A 4 -0.56 9.92 -2.48
CA LEU A 4 -1.46 9.25 -3.41
C LEU A 4 -1.94 10.25 -4.46
N ILE A 5 -1.79 9.87 -5.72
CA ILE A 5 -2.18 10.61 -6.91
C ILE A 5 -3.09 9.71 -7.74
N LEU A 6 -4.28 10.20 -8.08
CA LEU A 6 -5.20 9.53 -8.99
C LEU A 6 -4.82 9.86 -10.42
N ILE A 7 -4.82 8.84 -11.29
CA ILE A 7 -4.47 8.95 -12.70
C ILE A 7 -5.77 8.86 -13.49
N GLY A 8 -6.15 9.94 -14.15
CA GLY A 8 -7.29 10.03 -15.04
C GLY A 8 -6.92 9.74 -16.50
N GLN A 9 -7.92 9.79 -17.37
CA GLN A 9 -7.68 9.70 -18.81
C GLN A 9 -6.83 10.86 -19.33
N HIS A 10 -6.09 10.63 -20.42
CA HIS A 10 -5.21 11.62 -21.06
C HIS A 10 -4.09 12.17 -20.15
N GLY A 11 -3.69 11.41 -19.12
CA GLY A 11 -2.58 11.78 -18.24
C GLY A 11 -2.91 12.86 -17.21
N ARG A 12 -4.18 13.24 -17.05
CA ARG A 12 -4.61 14.12 -15.95
C ARG A 12 -4.32 13.44 -14.61
N THR A 13 -3.69 14.14 -13.69
CA THR A 13 -3.44 13.66 -12.33
C THR A 13 -4.10 14.55 -11.29
N VAL A 14 -4.54 13.95 -10.18
CA VAL A 14 -5.14 14.68 -9.05
C VAL A 14 -4.58 14.12 -7.74
N PRO A 15 -3.99 14.95 -6.86
CA PRO A 15 -3.58 14.52 -5.53
C PRO A 15 -4.82 14.17 -4.69
N ALA A 16 -4.77 13.03 -3.99
CA ALA A 16 -5.93 12.49 -3.26
C ALA A 16 -5.70 12.37 -1.74
N GLU A 17 -4.52 11.93 -1.30
CA GLU A 17 -4.21 11.72 0.12
C GLU A 17 -2.70 11.73 0.36
N CYS A 18 -2.24 12.19 1.52
CA CYS A 18 -0.83 12.16 1.90
C CYS A 18 -0.66 11.45 3.23
N SER A 19 0.03 10.31 3.22
CA SER A 19 0.17 9.45 4.40
C SER A 19 1.56 8.83 4.46
N ALA A 20 2.01 8.45 5.66
CA ALA A 20 3.20 7.62 5.83
C ALA A 20 2.95 6.14 5.48
N TYR A 21 1.68 5.76 5.32
CA TYR A 21 1.22 4.39 5.24
C TYR A 21 -0.02 4.24 4.36
N PHE A 22 0.00 3.23 3.51
CA PHE A 22 -1.18 2.71 2.82
C PHE A 22 -1.23 1.19 2.95
N ARG A 23 -2.44 0.65 3.19
CA ARG A 23 -2.71 -0.79 3.12
C ARG A 23 -3.62 -1.06 1.94
N ILE A 24 -3.28 -2.05 1.14
CA ILE A 24 -4.11 -2.53 0.05
C ILE A 24 -4.59 -3.92 0.45
N THR A 25 -5.91 -4.13 0.48
CA THR A 25 -6.54 -5.41 0.82
C THR A 25 -7.58 -5.73 -0.24
N GLY A 26 -7.34 -6.80 -1.00
CA GLY A 26 -8.05 -7.04 -2.25
C GLY A 26 -8.05 -5.79 -3.14
N GLY A 27 -9.23 -5.39 -3.58
CA GLY A 27 -9.46 -4.19 -4.38
C GLY A 27 -9.69 -2.92 -3.58
N ALA A 28 -9.22 -2.81 -2.32
CA ALA A 28 -9.46 -1.63 -1.48
C ALA A 28 -8.17 -1.04 -0.92
N VAL A 29 -8.06 0.29 -0.94
CA VAL A 29 -6.93 1.06 -0.40
C VAL A 29 -7.34 1.76 0.89
N TRP A 30 -6.50 1.68 1.90
CA TRP A 30 -6.76 2.17 3.26
C TRP A 30 -5.56 2.97 3.78
N THR A 31 -5.81 3.89 4.69
CA THR A 31 -4.81 4.55 5.54
C THR A 31 -5.01 4.14 7.01
N LEU A 32 -4.02 4.38 7.88
CA LEU A 32 -4.08 4.08 9.32
C LEU A 32 -4.65 5.27 10.13
N PRO A 33 -5.61 5.06 11.06
CA PRO A 33 -6.69 4.09 11.04
C PRO A 33 -7.94 4.77 10.44
N GLY A 34 -8.16 4.62 9.14
CA GLY A 34 -9.39 5.07 8.51
C GLY A 34 -10.53 4.05 8.74
N ASP A 35 -11.73 4.54 9.10
CA ASP A 35 -12.93 3.69 9.28
C ASP A 35 -13.52 3.16 7.97
N ARG A 36 -13.05 3.66 6.82
CA ARG A 36 -13.55 3.33 5.49
C ARG A 36 -12.42 3.28 4.46
N PRO A 37 -12.56 2.50 3.38
CA PRO A 37 -11.58 2.51 2.31
C PRO A 37 -11.54 3.88 1.64
N LEU A 38 -10.34 4.34 1.34
CA LEU A 38 -10.06 5.58 0.63
C LEU A 38 -10.40 5.43 -0.86
N VAL A 39 -9.99 4.30 -1.44
CA VAL A 39 -10.22 3.94 -2.84
C VAL A 39 -10.73 2.51 -2.91
N ARG A 40 -11.68 2.22 -3.80
CA ARG A 40 -12.19 0.85 -4.02
C ARG A 40 -12.28 0.53 -5.50
N PHE A 41 -11.84 -0.67 -5.89
CA PHE A 41 -12.01 -1.20 -7.22
C PHE A 41 -13.47 -1.59 -7.45
N THR A 42 -14.01 -1.21 -8.61
CA THR A 42 -15.43 -1.40 -8.96
C THR A 42 -15.62 -2.23 -10.23
N GLY A 43 -14.65 -3.09 -10.54
CA GLY A 43 -14.73 -4.07 -11.64
C GLY A 43 -13.90 -3.67 -12.87
N ALA A 44 -13.89 -2.38 -13.22
CA ALA A 44 -13.06 -1.84 -14.30
C ALA A 44 -12.10 -0.75 -13.82
N ASP A 45 -12.58 0.10 -12.91
CA ASP A 45 -11.87 1.29 -12.45
C ASP A 45 -11.86 1.37 -10.91
N TRP A 46 -11.01 2.27 -10.42
CA TRP A 46 -10.87 2.61 -9.01
C TRP A 46 -11.72 3.82 -8.65
N GLN A 47 -12.63 3.64 -7.70
CA GLN A 47 -13.49 4.71 -7.21
C GLN A 47 -12.86 5.44 -6.04
N TYR A 48 -12.75 6.76 -6.14
CA TYR A 48 -12.40 7.67 -5.05
C TYR A 48 -13.46 8.77 -4.97
N GLN A 49 -14.06 8.95 -3.78
CA GLN A 49 -15.12 9.94 -3.54
C GLN A 49 -16.24 9.94 -4.60
N GLY A 50 -16.64 8.74 -5.06
CA GLY A 50 -17.68 8.57 -6.07
C GLY A 50 -17.23 8.75 -7.53
N THR A 51 -16.00 9.21 -7.79
CA THR A 51 -15.44 9.36 -9.14
C THR A 51 -14.58 8.14 -9.51
N GLN A 52 -14.69 7.68 -10.76
CA GLN A 52 -13.92 6.54 -11.29
C GLN A 52 -12.59 7.00 -11.88
N TRP A 53 -11.54 6.23 -11.60
CA TRP A 53 -10.17 6.48 -12.03
C TRP A 53 -9.53 5.21 -12.59
N PRO A 54 -8.93 5.24 -13.79
CA PRO A 54 -8.28 4.06 -14.37
C PRO A 54 -7.04 3.62 -13.60
N GLY A 55 -6.50 4.46 -12.72
CA GLY A 55 -5.38 4.07 -11.89
C GLY A 55 -4.99 5.11 -10.85
N MET A 56 -3.91 4.80 -10.15
CA MET A 56 -3.35 5.62 -9.09
C MET A 56 -1.85 5.39 -8.96
N ARG A 57 -1.16 6.33 -8.31
CA ARG A 57 0.26 6.26 -8.00
C ARG A 57 0.51 6.75 -6.60
N PHE A 58 1.43 6.09 -5.93
CA PHE A 58 1.96 6.41 -4.63
C PHE A 58 3.37 6.97 -4.88
N GLU A 59 3.52 8.29 -4.78
CA GLU A 59 4.78 8.99 -5.04
C GLU A 59 5.50 9.36 -3.75
N GLY A 60 6.82 9.21 -3.78
CA GLY A 60 7.71 9.44 -2.65
C GLY A 60 8.45 8.16 -2.26
N ALA A 61 9.62 8.35 -1.66
CA ALA A 61 10.44 7.26 -1.15
C ALA A 61 9.60 6.32 -0.28
N CYS A 62 9.47 5.06 -0.70
CA CYS A 62 8.60 4.07 -0.05
C CYS A 62 9.12 2.64 -0.20
N ARG A 63 8.56 1.73 0.59
CA ARG A 63 8.80 0.28 0.48
C ARG A 63 7.48 -0.43 0.30
N LEU A 64 7.52 -1.55 -0.42
CA LEU A 64 6.41 -2.47 -0.60
C LEU A 64 6.62 -3.69 0.30
N LEU A 65 5.57 -4.08 1.02
CA LEU A 65 5.63 -5.14 2.01
C LEU A 65 4.49 -6.13 1.83
N PHE A 66 4.86 -7.40 1.68
CA PHE A 66 3.91 -8.51 1.55
C PHE A 66 3.87 -9.34 2.83
N GLY A 67 2.72 -9.97 3.08
CA GLY A 67 2.51 -10.85 4.25
C GLY A 67 1.76 -10.22 5.42
N ILE A 68 1.67 -10.97 6.51
CA ILE A 68 0.88 -10.64 7.71
C ILE A 68 1.70 -9.67 8.59
N PRO A 69 1.06 -8.72 9.31
CA PRO A 69 1.79 -7.74 10.12
C PRO A 69 2.83 -8.29 11.11
N CYS A 70 2.62 -9.51 11.61
CA CYS A 70 3.51 -10.17 12.57
C CYS A 70 4.66 -10.97 11.93
N ASP A 71 4.60 -11.18 10.60
CA ASP A 71 5.60 -11.93 9.84
C ASP A 71 5.61 -11.43 8.37
N PRO A 72 6.19 -10.24 8.11
CA PRO A 72 6.31 -9.73 6.75
C PRO A 72 7.27 -10.65 5.98
N ALA A 73 6.71 -11.43 5.05
CA ALA A 73 7.45 -12.41 4.28
C ALA A 73 8.57 -11.76 3.45
N ASP A 74 8.29 -10.59 2.86
CA ASP A 74 9.25 -9.87 2.01
C ASP A 74 9.04 -8.35 2.09
N VAL A 75 10.14 -7.61 2.16
CA VAL A 75 10.19 -6.13 2.10
C VAL A 75 11.05 -5.75 0.90
N SER A 76 10.54 -4.89 0.02
CA SER A 76 11.31 -4.41 -1.12
C SER A 76 12.47 -3.50 -0.70
N ASP A 77 13.42 -3.31 -1.61
CA ASP A 77 14.30 -2.15 -1.59
C ASP A 77 13.50 -0.83 -1.64
N LEU A 78 14.19 0.29 -1.45
CA LEU A 78 13.56 1.60 -1.55
C LEU A 78 13.12 1.87 -2.98
N LEU A 79 11.83 2.18 -3.15
CA LEU A 79 11.20 2.53 -4.41
C LEU A 79 10.93 4.04 -4.46
N GLU A 80 11.00 4.61 -5.66
CA GLU A 80 10.61 6.01 -5.88
C GLU A 80 9.11 6.15 -6.06
N SER A 81 8.48 5.14 -6.65
CA SER A 81 7.05 5.11 -6.91
C SER A 81 6.47 3.70 -7.00
N ILE A 82 5.22 3.61 -6.58
CA ILE A 82 4.37 2.44 -6.81
C ILE A 82 3.14 2.92 -7.56
N SER A 83 2.67 2.18 -8.55
CA SER A 83 1.43 2.55 -9.27
C SER A 83 0.54 1.35 -9.51
N ILE A 84 -0.76 1.62 -9.60
CA ILE A 84 -1.76 0.63 -9.95
C ILE A 84 -2.52 1.19 -11.17
N LEU A 85 -2.48 0.47 -12.29
CA LEU A 85 -3.21 0.81 -13.51
C LEU A 85 -4.14 -0.34 -13.88
N GLY A 86 -5.44 -0.08 -13.92
CA GLY A 86 -6.46 -1.13 -13.92
C GLY A 86 -6.21 -2.09 -12.77
N CYS A 87 -6.03 -3.38 -13.08
CA CYS A 87 -5.70 -4.39 -12.08
C CYS A 87 -4.19 -4.61 -11.88
N THR A 88 -3.29 -3.90 -12.56
CA THR A 88 -1.86 -4.22 -12.52
C THR A 88 -1.12 -3.28 -11.58
N LEU A 89 -0.36 -3.84 -10.64
CA LEU A 89 0.57 -3.18 -9.74
C LEU A 89 1.94 -3.10 -10.39
N PHE A 90 2.55 -1.92 -10.37
CA PHE A 90 3.89 -1.65 -10.85
C PHE A 90 4.75 -1.08 -9.72
N ALA A 91 5.95 -1.62 -9.54
CA ALA A 91 7.00 -1.05 -8.70
C ALA A 91 8.06 -0.43 -9.63
N ASP A 92 8.30 0.88 -9.53
CA ASP A 92 9.19 1.64 -10.41
C ASP A 92 9.03 1.31 -11.90
N ARG A 93 7.76 1.25 -12.34
CA ARG A 93 7.30 0.97 -13.72
C ARG A 93 7.46 -0.48 -14.18
N VAL A 94 7.96 -1.38 -13.35
CA VAL A 94 8.01 -2.83 -13.65
C VAL A 94 6.73 -3.49 -13.12
N ALA A 95 6.04 -4.25 -13.98
CA ALA A 95 4.85 -4.99 -13.58
C ALA A 95 5.22 -6.03 -12.51
N PHE A 96 4.60 -5.88 -11.33
CA PHE A 96 4.95 -6.67 -10.15
C PHE A 96 3.87 -7.70 -9.84
N ALA A 97 2.60 -7.28 -9.80
CA ALA A 97 1.48 -8.15 -9.50
C ALA A 97 0.22 -7.72 -10.25
N ARG A 98 -0.75 -8.63 -10.35
CA ARG A 98 -2.08 -8.38 -10.91
C ARG A 98 -3.15 -8.72 -9.89
N TYR A 99 -4.08 -7.81 -9.70
CA TYR A 99 -5.29 -8.05 -8.92
C TYR A 99 -6.28 -8.89 -9.72
N GLU A 100 -6.76 -9.96 -9.10
CA GLU A 100 -7.79 -10.84 -9.61
C GLU A 100 -9.07 -10.60 -8.80
N PRO A 101 -10.10 -9.93 -9.36
CA PRO A 101 -11.31 -9.54 -8.63
C PRO A 101 -12.15 -10.73 -8.17
N GLY A 102 -12.11 -11.86 -8.90
CA GLY A 102 -12.86 -13.07 -8.54
C GLY A 102 -12.48 -13.61 -7.16
N PRO A 103 -11.19 -13.95 -6.92
CA PRO A 103 -10.71 -14.37 -5.61
C PRO A 103 -10.41 -13.21 -4.64
N GLU A 104 -10.50 -11.95 -5.10
CA GLU A 104 -10.05 -10.75 -4.37
C GLU A 104 -8.57 -10.81 -3.90
N MET A 105 -7.68 -11.34 -4.74
CA MET A 105 -6.27 -11.52 -4.42
C MET A 105 -5.34 -10.87 -5.45
N TRP A 106 -4.13 -10.57 -5.03
CA TRP A 106 -3.04 -10.13 -5.88
C TRP A 106 -2.13 -11.32 -6.20
N HIS A 107 -1.91 -11.56 -7.49
CA HIS A 107 -1.04 -12.61 -8.00
C HIS A 107 0.25 -12.00 -8.53
N ALA A 108 1.40 -12.51 -8.09
CA ALA A 108 2.70 -12.07 -8.58
C ALA A 108 2.83 -12.32 -10.10
N THR A 109 3.54 -11.45 -10.80
CA THR A 109 3.71 -11.60 -12.26
C THR A 109 4.78 -12.65 -12.61
N LEU A 110 5.75 -12.85 -11.73
CA LEU A 110 6.94 -13.69 -11.98
C LEU A 110 6.97 -14.99 -11.17
N THR A 111 6.08 -15.15 -10.20
CA THR A 111 6.01 -16.32 -9.30
C THR A 111 4.55 -16.73 -9.12
N ASP A 112 4.29 -17.95 -8.67
CA ASP A 112 2.93 -18.41 -8.33
C ASP A 112 2.52 -17.98 -6.91
N THR A 113 2.89 -16.76 -6.52
CA THR A 113 2.67 -16.24 -5.17
C THR A 113 1.41 -15.39 -5.15
N TRP A 114 0.57 -15.61 -4.15
CA TRP A 114 -0.71 -14.95 -3.99
C TRP A 114 -0.79 -14.21 -2.66
N TRP A 115 -1.29 -12.99 -2.68
CA TRP A 115 -1.46 -12.15 -1.50
C TRP A 115 -2.86 -11.55 -1.44
N HIS A 116 -3.51 -11.68 -0.29
CA HIS A 116 -4.77 -10.97 -0.04
C HIS A 116 -4.54 -9.47 0.26
N ALA A 117 -3.36 -9.11 0.76
CA ALA A 117 -3.03 -7.75 1.13
C ALA A 117 -1.52 -7.47 1.05
N PHE A 118 -1.20 -6.19 0.89
CA PHE A 118 0.16 -5.65 1.02
C PHE A 118 0.13 -4.22 1.58
N ARG A 119 1.29 -3.71 1.92
CA ARG A 119 1.45 -2.37 2.51
C ARG A 119 2.48 -1.56 1.73
N ILE A 120 2.26 -0.25 1.69
CA ILE A 120 3.20 0.74 1.20
C ILE A 120 3.57 1.64 2.36
N GLU A 121 4.84 1.67 2.73
CA GLU A 121 5.33 2.37 3.92
C GLU A 121 6.42 3.37 3.56
N SER A 122 6.38 4.55 4.16
CA SER A 122 7.51 5.48 4.08
C SER A 122 8.69 4.97 4.94
N PRO A 123 9.96 5.25 4.58
CA PRO A 123 11.14 4.71 5.26
C PRO A 123 11.16 4.92 6.77
N GLY A 124 10.75 6.12 7.22
CA GLY A 124 10.75 6.49 8.63
C GLY A 124 9.63 5.87 9.46
N LEU A 125 8.63 5.20 8.85
CA LEU A 125 7.50 4.65 9.61
C LEU A 125 7.94 3.52 10.55
N ARG A 126 8.90 2.69 10.12
CA ARG A 126 9.41 1.57 10.93
C ARG A 126 10.35 2.01 12.05
N GLU A 127 10.98 3.17 11.93
CA GLU A 127 11.86 3.73 12.97
C GLU A 127 11.10 4.10 14.24
N PHE A 128 9.79 4.38 14.14
CA PHE A 128 8.93 4.64 15.29
C PHE A 128 8.43 3.37 15.99
N SER A 129 8.37 2.22 15.30
CA SER A 129 7.94 0.94 15.90
C SER A 129 9.09 0.17 16.58
N ALA A 130 10.34 0.58 16.39
CA ALA A 130 11.52 -0.09 16.93
C ALA A 130 11.95 0.36 18.35
N ARG A 131 11.11 1.12 19.07
CA ARG A 131 11.33 1.35 20.52
C ARG A 131 10.30 0.58 21.35
N PRO A 132 10.58 -0.66 21.76
CA PRO A 132 10.19 -1.06 23.09
C PRO A 132 11.10 -0.25 24.02
N THR A 133 10.59 0.85 24.59
CA THR A 133 11.18 1.36 25.82
C THR A 133 10.83 0.35 26.91
N LEU A 134 11.55 -0.77 26.94
CA LEU A 134 11.73 -1.55 28.16
C LEU A 134 12.57 -0.67 29.09
N ARG A 135 11.94 0.35 29.68
CA ARG A 135 12.34 0.79 31.00
C ARG A 135 11.81 -0.26 31.95
N GLY A 136 12.65 -1.25 32.21
CA GLY A 136 12.59 -1.98 33.45
C GLY A 136 12.84 -0.98 34.57
N ASP A 137 11.78 -0.37 35.09
CA ASP A 137 11.82 0.18 36.43
C ASP A 137 11.73 -1.01 37.38
N ILE A 138 12.93 -1.49 37.72
CA ILE A 138 13.19 -2.34 38.87
C ILE A 138 12.52 -1.69 40.07
N ILE A 139 11.52 -2.36 40.64
CA ILE A 139 11.03 -2.05 41.98
C ILE A 139 12.19 -2.33 42.94
N PRO A 140 12.73 -1.35 43.68
CA PRO A 140 13.59 -1.67 44.80
C PRO A 140 12.70 -2.14 45.97
N PRO A 141 13.09 -3.20 46.70
CA PRO A 141 12.41 -3.55 47.94
C PRO A 141 12.84 -2.57 49.04
N LEU A 142 11.87 -1.92 49.67
CA LEU A 142 11.57 -1.93 51.12
C LEU A 142 10.55 -0.85 51.47
#